data_AF-A0A6J4VMT8-F1
#
_entry.id   AF-A0A6J4VMT8-F1
#
_cell.length_a   1.000
_cell.length_b   1.000
_cell.length_c   1.000
_cell.angle_alpha   90.00
_cell.angle_beta   90.00
_cell.angle_gamma   90.00
#
_symmetry.space_group_name_H-M   'P 1'
#
loop_
_entity.id
_entity.type
_entity.pdbx_description
1 polymer ?
#
loop_
_entity_poly.entity_id
_entity_poly.type
_entity_poly.pdbx_seq_one_letter_code
_entity_poly.pdbx_strand_id
1 'polypeptide(L)'
;MDDRRFDDLARALSGGPAPRRAALRLLGGGALGGLLAVLGREDAAAACRAPSKVCARDSQCCSKRCSRKGRCLCTKAAHCPKPARACEVAVCAGGRCGTAPAPAGTVCRPAVDACGLTEVCDGTSRDCPADQHKPDSPFDPCPPGKYCCEGRCALPPDASCTADSECCTSQCIGGYCGGG
;
A
#
# COMPACT_ATOMS: atom_id res chain seq x y z
N MET A 1 47.43 -33.01 -35.99
CA MET A 1 46.98 -32.68 -34.62
C MET A 1 48.20 -32.09 -33.93
N ASP A 2 48.19 -30.80 -33.63
CA ASP A 2 49.38 -30.05 -33.21
C ASP A 2 49.54 -30.05 -31.68
N ASP A 3 50.59 -30.70 -31.20
CA ASP A 3 50.89 -30.91 -29.77
C ASP A 3 51.14 -29.61 -28.99
N ARG A 4 51.55 -28.54 -29.69
CA ARG A 4 51.82 -27.21 -29.09
C ARG A 4 50.58 -26.56 -28.48
N ARG A 5 49.39 -26.93 -28.95
CA ARG A 5 48.13 -26.37 -28.44
C ARG A 5 47.73 -26.96 -27.09
N PHE A 6 48.15 -28.20 -26.81
CA PHE A 6 47.86 -28.87 -25.54
C PHE A 6 48.79 -28.39 -24.42
N ASP A 7 50.05 -28.11 -24.73
CA ASP A 7 51.01 -27.55 -23.76
C ASP A 7 50.59 -26.15 -23.25
N ASP A 8 50.05 -25.30 -24.12
CA ASP A 8 49.54 -23.96 -23.74
C ASP A 8 48.28 -24.05 -22.85
N LEU A 9 47.42 -25.04 -23.09
CA LEU A 9 46.22 -25.31 -22.27
C LEU A 9 46.57 -25.93 -20.91
N ALA A 10 47.54 -26.85 -20.87
CA ALA A 10 48.01 -27.46 -19.63
C ALA A 10 48.66 -26.41 -18.72
N ARG A 11 49.43 -25.49 -19.30
CA ARG A 11 50.09 -24.40 -18.56
C ARG A 11 49.10 -23.34 -18.05
N ALA A 12 47.97 -23.15 -18.72
CA ALA A 12 46.89 -22.25 -18.28
C ALA A 12 46.06 -22.81 -17.11
N LEU A 13 46.03 -24.14 -16.93
CA LEU A 13 45.25 -24.81 -15.88
C LEU A 13 46.05 -25.13 -14.61
N SER A 14 47.39 -25.13 -14.66
CA SER A 14 48.25 -25.53 -13.54
C SER A 14 48.89 -24.37 -12.74
N GLY A 15 48.65 -23.10 -13.11
CA GLY A 15 49.18 -21.93 -12.39
C GLY A 15 48.12 -21.24 -11.51
N GLY A 16 48.08 -21.52 -10.20
CA GLY A 16 47.22 -20.80 -9.25
C GLY A 16 47.74 -19.40 -8.88
N PRO A 17 47.19 -18.72 -7.84
CA PRO A 17 45.80 -18.49 -7.49
C PRO A 17 45.43 -17.02 -7.81
N ALA A 18 44.50 -16.78 -8.74
CA ALA A 18 43.96 -15.44 -9.03
C ALA A 18 42.45 -15.41 -8.80
N PRO A 19 41.90 -14.28 -8.34
CA PRO A 19 40.74 -14.24 -7.45
C PRO A 19 39.43 -14.62 -8.16
N ARG A 20 38.51 -15.23 -7.40
CA ARG A 20 37.14 -15.65 -7.75
C ARG A 20 36.24 -14.59 -8.43
N ARG A 21 36.74 -13.40 -8.76
CA ARG A 21 36.01 -12.30 -9.38
C ARG A 21 36.22 -12.14 -10.89
N ALA A 22 37.19 -12.82 -11.50
CA ALA A 22 37.44 -12.68 -12.95
C ALA A 22 36.76 -13.78 -13.82
N ALA A 23 36.22 -14.83 -13.20
CA ALA A 23 35.63 -15.97 -13.92
C ALA A 23 34.16 -15.80 -14.34
N LEU A 24 33.56 -14.62 -14.17
CA LEU A 24 32.16 -14.36 -14.53
C LEU A 24 31.99 -13.37 -15.70
N ARG A 25 32.96 -13.30 -16.62
CA ARG A 25 32.88 -12.39 -17.78
C ARG A 25 33.18 -12.98 -19.14
N LEU A 26 33.43 -14.28 -19.28
CA LEU A 26 33.80 -14.85 -20.57
C LEU A 26 33.12 -16.18 -20.89
N LEU A 27 31.82 -16.30 -20.60
CA LEU A 27 30.93 -17.24 -21.30
C LEU A 27 29.56 -16.58 -21.48
N GLY A 28 29.13 -16.43 -22.74
CA GLY A 28 27.71 -16.34 -23.09
C GLY A 28 27.12 -14.95 -23.28
N GLY A 29 27.54 -14.26 -24.35
CA GLY A 29 26.59 -13.45 -25.09
C GLY A 29 25.52 -14.38 -25.66
N GLY A 30 24.31 -14.36 -25.09
CA GLY A 30 23.22 -15.25 -25.47
C GLY A 30 22.04 -15.18 -24.50
N ALA A 31 21.06 -14.34 -24.85
CA ALA A 31 19.64 -14.47 -24.48
C ALA A 31 19.24 -14.71 -23.00
N LEU A 32 19.77 -13.93 -22.05
CA LEU A 32 19.15 -13.77 -20.71
C LEU A 32 18.95 -12.29 -20.33
N GLY A 33 18.76 -11.42 -21.33
CA GLY A 33 18.36 -10.02 -21.15
C GLY A 33 16.85 -9.82 -20.99
N GLY A 34 16.13 -10.81 -20.47
CA GLY A 34 14.66 -10.83 -20.51
C GLY A 34 14.03 -11.60 -19.36
N LEU A 35 14.38 -11.29 -18.10
CA LEU A 35 13.54 -11.66 -16.96
C LEU A 35 13.83 -10.86 -15.67
N LEU A 36 14.05 -9.55 -15.76
CA LEU A 36 14.05 -8.65 -14.59
C LEU A 36 13.28 -7.36 -14.89
N ALA A 37 12.02 -7.49 -15.31
CA ALA A 37 11.11 -6.34 -15.48
C ALA A 37 9.70 -6.59 -14.91
N VAL A 38 9.57 -7.48 -13.91
CA VAL A 38 8.28 -7.75 -13.22
C VAL A 38 8.38 -7.50 -11.70
N LEU A 39 9.32 -6.65 -11.27
CA LEU A 39 9.28 -6.08 -9.93
C LEU A 39 9.10 -4.57 -10.08
N GLY A 40 7.85 -4.13 -9.95
CA GLY A 40 7.47 -2.74 -9.69
C GLY A 40 7.88 -1.75 -10.78
N ARG A 41 7.08 -1.65 -11.84
CA ARG A 41 6.99 -0.39 -12.58
C ARG A 41 6.23 0.61 -11.70
N GLU A 42 6.89 1.06 -10.63
CA GLU A 42 6.65 2.38 -10.07
C GLU A 42 7.03 3.31 -11.22
N ASP A 43 6.03 4.01 -11.77
CA ASP A 43 6.15 4.78 -12.99
C ASP A 43 7.44 5.61 -13.02
N ALA A 44 8.28 5.34 -14.03
CA ALA A 44 9.27 6.30 -14.50
C ALA A 44 8.55 7.47 -15.22
N ALA A 45 7.54 8.06 -14.58
CA ALA A 45 7.14 9.43 -14.87
C ALA A 45 8.36 10.28 -14.50
N ALA A 46 8.89 11.04 -15.45
CA ALA A 46 9.90 12.05 -15.13
C ALA A 46 9.43 12.81 -13.90
N ALA A 47 10.08 12.58 -12.74
CA ALA A 47 9.50 12.86 -11.43
C ALA A 47 9.18 14.34 -11.33
N CYS A 48 7.95 14.69 -11.70
CA CYS A 48 7.50 16.05 -11.70
C CYS A 48 7.45 16.48 -10.23
N ARG A 49 7.69 17.76 -10.00
CA ARG A 49 7.78 18.30 -8.66
C ARG A 49 6.38 18.55 -8.14
N ALA A 50 6.10 18.00 -6.96
CA ALA A 50 4.87 18.25 -6.22
C ALA A 50 4.71 19.74 -5.89
N PRO A 51 3.50 20.22 -5.53
CA PRO A 51 3.29 21.58 -5.05
C PRO A 51 4.27 21.97 -3.93
N SER A 52 4.60 23.27 -3.86
CA SER A 52 5.56 23.89 -2.94
C SER A 52 7.04 23.54 -3.14
N LYS A 53 7.37 22.52 -3.95
CA LYS A 53 8.75 22.21 -4.35
C LYS A 53 9.31 23.32 -5.23
N VAL A 54 10.62 23.55 -5.12
CA VAL A 54 11.32 24.58 -5.91
C VAL A 54 11.21 24.26 -7.39
N CYS A 55 11.06 25.27 -8.25
CA CYS A 55 11.02 25.12 -9.71
C CYS A 55 11.66 26.33 -10.40
N ALA A 56 12.20 26.10 -11.59
CA ALA A 56 12.70 27.16 -12.48
C ALA A 56 11.78 27.41 -13.69
N ARG A 57 10.99 26.40 -14.09
CA ARG A 57 10.04 26.46 -15.21
C ARG A 57 8.86 25.56 -14.97
N ASP A 58 7.73 25.88 -15.61
CA ASP A 58 6.44 25.19 -15.47
C ASP A 58 6.52 23.69 -15.70
N SER A 59 7.29 23.26 -16.70
CA SER A 59 7.42 21.84 -17.06
C SER A 59 7.99 20.95 -15.96
N GLN A 60 8.66 21.53 -14.96
CA GLN A 60 9.20 20.81 -13.80
C GLN A 60 8.10 20.43 -12.79
N CYS A 61 6.97 21.13 -12.77
CA CYS A 61 5.90 20.90 -11.80
C CYS A 61 4.86 19.91 -12.33
N CYS A 62 4.31 19.05 -11.47
CA CYS A 62 3.24 18.12 -11.87
C CYS A 62 1.99 18.84 -12.39
N SER A 63 1.72 20.02 -11.84
CA SER A 63 0.64 20.91 -12.25
C SER A 63 0.92 21.73 -13.50
N LYS A 64 2.14 21.63 -14.05
CA LYS A 64 2.66 22.51 -15.10
C LYS A 64 2.62 24.01 -14.74
N ARG A 65 2.75 24.34 -13.45
CA ARG A 65 2.69 25.72 -12.98
C ARG A 65 3.73 26.02 -11.91
N CYS A 66 4.69 26.86 -12.26
CA CYS A 66 5.72 27.41 -11.40
C CYS A 66 5.37 28.86 -11.04
N SER A 67 5.38 29.18 -9.74
CA SER A 67 5.20 30.55 -9.27
C SER A 67 6.38 31.43 -9.66
N ARG A 68 6.16 32.75 -9.76
CA ARG A 68 7.23 33.76 -9.85
C ARG A 68 8.26 33.67 -8.71
N LYS A 69 7.86 33.11 -7.56
CA LYS A 69 8.75 32.84 -6.42
C LYS A 69 9.52 31.50 -6.54
N GLY A 70 9.48 30.84 -7.70
CA GLY A 70 10.20 29.59 -7.96
C GLY A 70 9.65 28.40 -7.18
N ARG A 71 8.33 28.31 -6.98
CA ARG A 71 7.68 27.16 -6.30
C ARG A 71 6.51 26.61 -7.10
N CYS A 72 6.37 25.30 -7.16
CA CYS A 72 5.27 24.64 -7.86
C CYS A 72 3.93 24.97 -7.20
N LEU A 73 2.94 25.33 -8.00
CA LEU A 73 1.58 25.64 -7.55
C LEU A 73 0.65 24.49 -7.87
N CYS A 74 -0.42 24.29 -7.11
CA CYS A 74 -1.50 23.40 -7.56
C CYS A 74 -2.41 24.13 -8.58
N THR A 75 -3.14 23.34 -9.36
CA THR A 75 -4.21 23.83 -10.26
C THR A 75 -5.53 23.06 -10.08
N LYS A 76 -5.47 21.87 -9.48
CA LYS A 76 -6.60 21.03 -9.09
C LYS A 76 -6.24 20.28 -7.81
N ALA A 77 -7.25 19.81 -7.08
CA ALA A 77 -7.09 19.02 -5.86
C ALA A 77 -6.20 17.79 -6.05
N ALA A 78 -6.29 17.12 -7.20
CA ALA A 78 -5.49 15.93 -7.51
C ALA A 78 -3.97 16.19 -7.59
N HIS A 79 -3.51 17.44 -7.65
CA HIS A 79 -2.08 17.77 -7.57
C HIS A 79 -1.57 17.83 -6.11
N CYS A 80 -2.47 17.87 -5.14
CA CYS A 80 -2.15 17.99 -3.73
C CYS A 80 -1.98 16.60 -3.08
N PRO A 81 -1.20 16.51 -1.99
CA PRO A 81 -1.08 15.26 -1.25
C PRO A 81 -2.45 14.81 -0.73
N LYS A 82 -2.63 13.48 -0.65
CA LYS A 82 -3.81 12.88 -0.04
C LYS A 82 -3.87 13.33 1.44
N PRO A 83 -5.03 13.81 1.93
CA PRO A 83 -5.19 14.14 3.34
C PRO A 83 -4.98 12.91 4.25
N ALA A 84 -4.57 13.15 5.49
CA ALA A 84 -4.28 12.07 6.44
C ALA A 84 -5.55 11.53 7.09
N ARG A 85 -6.58 12.36 7.25
CA ARG A 85 -7.82 11.99 7.93
C ARG A 85 -8.90 11.59 6.92
N ALA A 86 -9.73 10.62 7.30
CA ALA A 86 -10.73 10.03 6.41
C ALA A 86 -11.82 11.01 5.98
N CYS A 87 -12.16 12.00 6.82
CA CYS A 87 -13.12 13.06 6.52
C CYS A 87 -12.45 14.37 6.07
N GLU A 88 -11.29 14.29 5.41
CA GLU A 88 -10.67 15.42 4.74
C GLU A 88 -10.59 15.21 3.24
N VAL A 89 -10.79 16.31 2.50
CA VAL A 89 -10.52 16.38 1.05
C VAL A 89 -9.42 17.38 0.77
N ALA A 90 -8.60 17.08 -0.25
CA ALA A 90 -7.56 18.00 -0.70
C ALA A 90 -8.21 19.18 -1.46
N VAL A 91 -7.77 20.40 -1.16
CA VAL A 91 -8.25 21.61 -1.82
C VAL A 91 -7.08 22.35 -2.44
N CYS A 92 -7.27 22.81 -3.68
CA CYS A 92 -6.36 23.74 -4.31
C CYS A 92 -6.98 25.14 -4.33
N ALA A 93 -6.45 26.03 -3.49
CA ALA A 93 -6.93 27.41 -3.39
C ALA A 93 -5.77 28.39 -3.61
N GLY A 94 -5.89 29.29 -4.59
CA GLY A 94 -4.86 30.28 -4.89
C GLY A 94 -3.49 29.66 -5.25
N GLY A 95 -3.48 28.46 -5.83
CA GLY A 95 -2.26 27.74 -6.18
C GLY A 95 -1.55 27.05 -5.00
N ARG A 96 -2.15 27.04 -3.82
CA ARG A 96 -1.65 26.32 -2.63
C ARG A 96 -2.57 25.17 -2.25
N CYS A 97 -1.96 24.10 -1.76
CA CYS A 97 -2.69 22.96 -1.23
C CYS A 97 -3.13 23.25 0.21
N GLY A 98 -4.39 22.94 0.50
CA GLY A 98 -4.95 22.88 1.85
C GLY A 98 -5.87 21.67 1.98
N THR A 99 -6.54 21.57 3.13
CA THR A 99 -7.57 20.57 3.38
C THR A 99 -8.88 21.25 3.78
N ALA A 100 -10.00 20.61 3.48
CA ALA A 100 -11.33 20.96 3.95
C ALA A 100 -12.05 19.71 4.47
N PRO A 101 -13.08 19.85 5.33
CA PRO A 101 -13.95 18.72 5.67
C PRO A 101 -14.55 18.09 4.41
N ALA A 102 -14.63 16.77 4.39
CA ALA A 102 -15.38 16.05 3.37
C ALA A 102 -16.87 16.41 3.47
N PRO A 103 -17.64 16.40 2.36
CA PRO A 103 -19.08 16.66 2.40
C PRO A 103 -19.82 15.73 3.35
N ALA A 104 -20.89 16.23 3.96
CA ALA A 104 -21.79 15.42 4.77
C ALA A 104 -22.31 14.21 3.97
N GLY A 105 -22.31 13.02 4.57
CA GLY A 105 -22.70 11.77 3.91
C GLY A 105 -21.56 11.05 3.18
N THR A 106 -20.34 11.61 3.12
CA THR A 106 -19.18 10.90 2.57
C THR A 106 -18.84 9.70 3.46
N VAL A 107 -18.85 8.49 2.92
CA VAL A 107 -18.48 7.28 3.66
C VAL A 107 -17.00 7.33 4.03
N CYS A 108 -16.69 7.32 5.32
CA CYS A 108 -15.31 7.32 5.84
C CYS A 108 -14.90 5.96 6.39
N ARG A 109 -15.88 5.16 6.85
CA ARG A 109 -15.68 3.77 7.24
C ARG A 109 -16.90 2.96 6.76
N PRO A 110 -16.71 2.02 5.83
CA PRO A 110 -17.79 1.13 5.42
C PRO A 110 -18.07 0.09 6.50
N ALA A 111 -19.31 -0.37 6.59
CA ALA A 111 -19.64 -1.54 7.40
C ALA A 111 -18.83 -2.76 6.92
N VAL A 112 -18.16 -3.45 7.84
CA VAL A 112 -17.36 -4.65 7.54
C VAL A 112 -18.26 -5.84 7.23
N ASP A 113 -19.29 -6.03 8.07
CA ASP A 113 -20.26 -7.11 7.99
C ASP A 113 -21.68 -6.57 8.24
N ALA A 114 -22.68 -7.44 8.15
CA ALA A 114 -24.07 -7.12 8.45
C ALA A 114 -24.29 -6.56 9.87
N CYS A 115 -23.41 -6.89 10.80
CA CYS A 115 -23.47 -6.49 12.20
C CYS A 115 -22.89 -5.05 12.41
N GLY A 116 -22.11 -4.52 11.46
CA GLY A 116 -21.50 -3.18 11.52
C GLY A 116 -22.39 -2.10 10.91
N LEU A 117 -22.13 -0.83 11.24
CA LEU A 117 -22.76 0.31 10.59
C LEU A 117 -21.75 1.03 9.70
N THR A 118 -22.27 1.85 8.79
CA THR A 118 -21.42 2.68 7.92
C THR A 118 -21.32 4.06 8.54
N GLU A 119 -20.11 4.50 8.88
CA GLU A 119 -19.87 5.85 9.34
C GLU A 119 -19.66 6.79 8.15
N VAL A 120 -20.35 7.92 8.24
CA VAL A 120 -20.28 8.99 7.26
C VAL A 120 -19.77 10.26 7.91
N CYS A 121 -19.01 11.05 7.16
CA CYS A 121 -18.61 12.38 7.55
C CYS A 121 -19.83 13.27 7.77
N ASP A 122 -19.78 14.14 8.77
CA ASP A 122 -20.86 15.07 9.11
C ASP A 122 -20.80 16.39 8.30
N GLY A 123 -19.75 16.60 7.51
CA GLY A 123 -19.53 17.84 6.76
C GLY A 123 -18.73 18.92 7.50
N THR A 124 -18.36 18.69 8.76
CA THR A 124 -17.71 19.69 9.62
C THR A 124 -16.47 19.16 10.33
N SER A 125 -16.54 17.94 10.88
CA SER A 125 -15.43 17.21 11.46
C SER A 125 -14.48 16.72 10.37
N ARG A 126 -13.19 16.72 10.69
CA ARG A 126 -12.13 16.13 9.86
C ARG A 126 -11.90 14.66 10.16
N ASP A 127 -12.33 14.21 11.33
CA ASP A 127 -12.22 12.82 11.77
C ASP A 127 -13.52 12.09 11.45
N CYS A 128 -13.38 10.82 11.08
CA CYS A 128 -14.54 9.93 10.97
C CYS A 128 -15.16 9.79 12.36
N PRO A 129 -16.50 9.77 12.49
CA PRO A 129 -17.16 9.49 13.76
C PRO A 129 -16.64 8.21 14.43
N ALA A 130 -16.90 8.09 15.74
CA ALA A 130 -16.64 6.84 16.45
C ALA A 130 -17.30 5.66 15.73
N ASP A 131 -16.64 4.50 15.77
CA ASP A 131 -17.13 3.27 15.15
C ASP A 131 -18.46 2.86 15.80
N GLN A 132 -19.51 2.71 14.99
CA GLN A 132 -20.84 2.35 15.44
C GLN A 132 -21.20 0.97 14.90
N HIS A 133 -21.83 0.18 15.76
CA HIS A 133 -22.28 -1.15 15.42
C HIS A 133 -23.65 -1.43 16.03
N LYS A 134 -24.30 -2.47 15.48
CA LYS A 134 -25.49 -3.04 16.11
C LYS A 134 -25.08 -3.62 17.48
N PRO A 135 -25.97 -3.59 18.48
CA PRO A 135 -25.69 -4.21 19.77
C PRO A 135 -25.37 -5.69 19.60
N ASP A 136 -24.62 -6.24 20.55
CA ASP A 136 -24.34 -7.68 20.58
C ASP A 136 -25.67 -8.43 20.73
N SER A 137 -26.01 -9.26 19.73
CA SER A 137 -27.29 -9.94 19.68
C SER A 137 -27.19 -11.31 19.01
N PRO A 138 -27.84 -12.35 19.57
CA PRO A 138 -27.97 -13.64 18.93
C PRO A 138 -28.97 -13.54 17.76
N PHE A 139 -28.51 -13.86 16.55
CA PHE A 139 -29.27 -13.89 15.28
C PHE A 139 -29.68 -12.54 14.66
N ASP A 140 -29.85 -12.59 13.33
CA ASP A 140 -30.13 -11.53 12.33
C ASP A 140 -29.49 -10.16 12.62
N PRO A 141 -28.49 -9.75 11.83
CA PRO A 141 -28.38 -10.04 10.39
C PRO A 141 -27.20 -10.98 10.03
N CYS A 142 -26.64 -11.68 11.01
CA CYS A 142 -25.47 -12.52 10.83
C CYS A 142 -25.92 -13.97 10.43
N PRO A 143 -25.13 -14.75 9.64
CA PRO A 143 -25.53 -16.09 9.17
C PRO A 143 -25.92 -17.07 10.29
N PRO A 144 -26.66 -18.17 10.01
CA PRO A 144 -27.04 -19.14 11.03
C PRO A 144 -25.84 -19.67 11.82
N GLY A 145 -25.94 -19.67 13.15
CA GLY A 145 -24.84 -20.08 14.03
C GLY A 145 -23.79 -18.99 14.25
N LYS A 146 -24.07 -17.73 13.89
CA LYS A 146 -23.27 -16.54 14.21
C LYS A 146 -24.12 -15.52 14.98
N TYR A 147 -23.46 -14.59 15.66
CA TYR A 147 -24.09 -13.48 16.41
C TYR A 147 -23.35 -12.17 16.14
N CYS A 148 -24.01 -11.02 16.40
CA CYS A 148 -23.34 -9.73 16.39
C CYS A 148 -22.40 -9.64 17.58
N CYS A 149 -21.13 -9.31 17.34
CA CYS A 149 -20.17 -9.00 18.38
C CYS A 149 -19.25 -7.89 17.88
N GLU A 150 -19.23 -6.75 18.60
CA GLU A 150 -18.41 -5.56 18.24
C GLU A 150 -18.49 -5.18 16.75
N GLY A 151 -19.69 -5.29 16.16
CA GLY A 151 -19.93 -4.95 14.75
C GLY A 151 -19.51 -6.00 13.72
N ARG A 152 -19.16 -7.22 14.13
CA ARG A 152 -18.82 -8.33 13.23
C ARG A 152 -19.67 -9.57 13.46
N CYS A 153 -19.77 -10.41 12.43
CA CYS A 153 -20.38 -11.74 12.58
C CYS A 153 -19.39 -12.67 13.29
N ALA A 154 -19.64 -13.04 14.54
CA ALA A 154 -18.78 -13.93 15.32
C ALA A 154 -19.47 -15.26 15.66
N LEU A 155 -18.71 -16.27 16.05
CA LEU A 155 -19.20 -17.54 16.61
C LEU A 155 -19.77 -17.30 18.01
N PRO A 156 -20.98 -17.79 18.34
CA PRO A 156 -21.63 -17.56 19.62
C PRO A 156 -20.67 -17.79 20.79
N PRO A 157 -20.82 -17.03 21.89
CA PRO A 157 -20.00 -17.21 23.08
C PRO A 157 -20.39 -18.55 23.73
N ASP A 158 -19.81 -19.64 23.26
CA ASP A 158 -19.85 -20.90 23.97
C ASP A 158 -18.79 -20.91 25.08
N ALA A 159 -18.97 -21.76 26.09
CA ALA A 159 -18.03 -21.89 27.20
C ALA A 159 -16.65 -22.42 26.77
N SER A 160 -16.46 -22.79 25.50
CA SER A 160 -15.18 -23.26 24.97
C SER A 160 -14.28 -22.09 24.55
N CYS A 161 -14.78 -21.02 23.93
CA CYS A 161 -13.94 -19.92 23.41
C CYS A 161 -13.75 -18.77 24.41
N THR A 162 -13.63 -19.09 25.71
CA THR A 162 -13.63 -18.10 26.80
C THR A 162 -12.30 -17.38 27.02
N ALA A 163 -11.25 -17.72 26.27
CA ALA A 163 -9.91 -17.20 26.56
C ALA A 163 -9.74 -15.73 26.18
N ASP A 164 -10.53 -15.23 25.25
CA ASP A 164 -10.43 -13.85 24.82
C ASP A 164 -11.84 -13.24 24.77
N SER A 165 -12.00 -12.05 25.33
CA SER A 165 -13.12 -11.13 25.11
C SER A 165 -13.24 -10.69 23.63
N GLU A 166 -12.76 -11.51 22.70
CA GLU A 166 -12.62 -11.23 21.28
C GLU A 166 -13.69 -11.99 20.52
N CYS A 167 -14.51 -11.21 19.82
CA CYS A 167 -15.49 -11.69 18.85
C CYS A 167 -14.85 -12.69 17.87
N CYS A 168 -15.05 -13.98 18.11
CA CYS A 168 -14.43 -15.04 17.33
C CYS A 168 -15.00 -15.12 15.92
N THR A 169 -14.39 -14.46 14.94
CA THR A 169 -14.94 -14.43 13.57
C THR A 169 -14.64 -15.70 12.77
N SER A 170 -13.61 -16.46 13.15
CA SER A 170 -13.11 -17.66 12.45
C SER A 170 -13.58 -18.97 13.10
N GLN A 171 -12.66 -19.80 13.61
CA GLN A 171 -12.91 -21.08 14.28
C GLN A 171 -12.43 -21.05 15.73
N CYS A 172 -13.09 -21.82 16.58
CA CYS A 172 -12.63 -22.09 17.93
C CYS A 172 -11.89 -23.42 17.98
N ILE A 173 -10.61 -23.39 18.34
CA ILE A 173 -9.76 -24.58 18.46
C ILE A 173 -9.11 -24.58 19.83
N GLY A 174 -9.43 -25.58 20.67
CA GLY A 174 -8.85 -25.69 22.02
C GLY A 174 -9.15 -24.49 22.93
N GLY A 175 -10.21 -23.74 22.64
CA GLY A 175 -10.66 -22.57 23.37
C GLY A 175 -10.05 -21.22 23.00
N TYR A 176 -9.32 -21.18 21.89
CA TYR A 176 -8.77 -19.97 21.29
C TYR A 176 -9.37 -19.73 19.92
N CYS A 177 -9.46 -18.45 19.54
CA CYS A 177 -9.87 -18.04 18.20
C CYS A 177 -8.70 -18.16 17.22
N GLY A 178 -8.83 -19.05 16.25
CA GLY A 178 -7.78 -19.30 15.26
C GLY A 178 -8.35 -19.85 13.96
N GLY A 179 -7.82 -19.39 12.83
CA GLY A 179 -8.05 -19.97 11.51
C GLY A 179 -6.70 -20.24 10.86
N GLY A 180 -6.50 -21.47 10.38
CA GLY A 180 -5.31 -21.89 9.63
C GLY A 180 -5.24 -21.30 8.23
#